data_AF-A0A3D5CQ21-F1
#
_entry.id   AF-A0A3D5CQ21-F1
#
_cell.length_a   1.000
_cell.length_b   1.000
_cell.length_c   1.000
_cell.angle_alpha   90.00
_cell.angle_beta   90.00
_cell.angle_gamma   90.00
#
_symmetry.space_group_name_H-M   'P 1'
#
loop_
_entity.id
_entity.type
_entity.pdbx_description
1 polymer ?
#
loop_
_entity_poly.entity_id
_entity_poly.type
_entity_poly.pdbx_seq_one_letter_code
_entity_poly.pdbx_strand_id
1 'polypeptide(L)'
;GGEAVIACLTADHLITDVSSFQNVLVAACEVARTGPIVTLGIEPTFPSTGYGYIQRGSPRKTSTTSAIYDVKRFKEKPNEVAAATMSTDGKHFWNSGMFVWSTRTVQSEFRKQIP
;
A
#
# COMPACT_ATOMS: atom_id res chain seq x y z
N GLY A 1 15.93 1.64 22.30
CA GLY A 1 15.92 0.90 21.03
C GLY A 1 15.58 1.86 19.92
N GLY A 2 16.36 1.90 18.84
CA GLY A 2 16.26 2.92 17.80
C GLY A 2 14.92 2.88 17.04
N GLU A 3 14.38 4.05 16.75
CA GLU A 3 13.25 4.22 15.83
C GLU A 3 13.77 4.07 14.40
N ALA A 4 13.31 3.03 13.71
CA ALA A 4 13.69 2.74 12.33
C ALA A 4 12.44 2.59 11.48
N VAL A 5 12.57 2.85 10.17
CA VAL A 5 11.56 2.55 9.17
C VAL A 5 11.95 1.25 8.48
N ILE A 6 11.00 0.33 8.35
CA ILE A 6 11.17 -0.97 7.70
C ILE A 6 10.32 -0.96 6.44
N ALA A 7 10.92 -1.35 5.31
CA ALA A 7 10.22 -1.69 4.09
C ALA A 7 10.19 -3.22 3.93
N CYS A 8 9.00 -3.79 3.92
CA CYS A 8 8.75 -5.20 3.63
C CYS A 8 8.39 -5.33 2.15
N LEU A 9 9.26 -5.95 1.36
CA LEU A 9 9.14 -6.09 -0.09
C LEU A 9 9.02 -7.57 -0.48
N THR A 10 8.33 -7.84 -1.58
CA THR A 10 8.25 -9.19 -2.16
C THR A 10 9.49 -9.48 -3.00
N ALA A 11 10.00 -10.71 -2.94
CA ALA A 11 11.25 -11.11 -3.61
C ALA A 11 11.03 -11.59 -5.07
N ASP A 12 9.78 -11.82 -5.45
CA ASP A 12 9.35 -12.48 -6.68
C ASP A 12 8.62 -11.55 -7.65
N HIS A 13 8.50 -10.25 -7.32
CA HIS A 13 7.94 -9.25 -8.23
C HIS A 13 9.00 -8.69 -9.18
N LEU A 14 8.70 -8.66 -10.47
CA LEU A 14 9.50 -7.95 -11.47
C LEU A 14 9.10 -6.48 -11.51
N ILE A 15 10.04 -5.60 -11.19
CA ILE A 15 9.88 -4.14 -11.26
C ILE A 15 10.77 -3.62 -12.39
N THR A 16 10.17 -3.14 -13.47
CA THR A 16 10.90 -2.64 -14.65
C THR A 16 11.30 -1.18 -14.52
N ASP A 17 10.44 -0.33 -13.93
CA ASP A 17 10.74 1.08 -13.66
C ASP A 17 11.30 1.25 -12.24
N VAL A 18 12.59 1.00 -12.10
CA VAL A 18 13.30 1.03 -10.82
C VAL A 18 13.30 2.43 -10.21
N SER A 19 13.48 3.48 -11.02
CA SER A 19 13.55 4.85 -10.53
C SER A 19 12.21 5.33 -9.98
N SER A 20 11.11 5.05 -10.68
CA SER A 20 9.77 5.36 -10.19
C SER A 20 9.46 4.61 -8.88
N PHE A 21 9.82 3.32 -8.83
CA PHE A 21 9.66 2.53 -7.61
C PHE A 21 10.45 3.07 -6.42
N GLN A 22 11.71 3.48 -6.62
CA GLN A 22 12.53 4.11 -5.59
C GLN A 22 11.89 5.41 -5.07
N ASN A 23 11.35 6.25 -5.96
CA ASN A 23 10.65 7.47 -5.55
C ASN A 23 9.42 7.17 -4.69
N VAL A 24 8.63 6.15 -5.07
CA VAL A 24 7.48 5.69 -4.28
C VAL A 24 7.92 5.17 -2.92
N LEU A 25 9.02 4.41 -2.84
CA LEU A 25 9.55 3.91 -1.58
C LEU A 25 10.05 5.02 -0.67
N VAL A 26 10.71 6.05 -1.21
CA VAL A 26 11.14 7.23 -0.43
C VAL A 26 9.91 7.93 0.15
N ALA A 27 8.89 8.20 -0.67
CA ALA A 27 7.64 8.81 -0.20
C ALA A 27 6.94 7.96 0.87
N ALA A 28 6.87 6.64 0.68
CA ALA A 28 6.30 5.73 1.66
C ALA A 28 7.07 5.74 2.98
N CYS A 29 8.41 5.79 2.94
CA CYS A 29 9.25 5.89 4.12
C CYS A 29 9.01 7.21 4.87
N GLU A 30 8.91 8.33 4.16
CA GLU A 30 8.62 9.64 4.77
C GLU A 30 7.27 9.65 5.47
N VAL A 31 6.23 9.11 4.83
CA VAL A 31 4.90 9.00 5.44
C VAL A 31 4.92 8.06 6.64
N ALA A 32 5.58 6.90 6.55
CA ALA A 32 5.65 5.93 7.64
C ALA A 32 6.30 6.50 8.93
N ARG A 33 7.23 7.46 8.81
CA ARG A 33 7.82 8.17 9.96
C ARG A 33 6.79 8.96 10.77
N THR A 34 5.66 9.31 10.17
CA THR A 34 4.59 10.05 10.85
C THR A 34 3.62 9.15 11.63
N GLY A 35 3.80 7.82 11.58
CA GLY A 35 3.00 6.85 12.32
C GLY A 35 2.12 5.87 11.51
N PRO A 36 1.69 6.15 10.27
CA PRO A 36 0.93 5.19 9.47
C PRO A 36 1.70 3.93 9.06
N ILE A 37 0.97 2.85 8.80
CA ILE A 37 1.42 1.73 7.96
C ILE A 37 1.05 2.08 6.52
N VAL A 38 2.05 2.10 5.64
CA VAL A 38 1.89 2.44 4.22
C VAL A 38 1.90 1.15 3.40
N THR A 39 1.09 1.08 2.35
CA THR A 39 1.12 0.01 1.34
C THR A 39 1.24 0.63 -0.05
N LEU A 40 1.79 -0.12 -0.99
CA LEU A 40 2.00 0.33 -2.37
C LEU A 40 0.88 -0.21 -3.25
N GLY A 41 0.07 0.69 -3.80
CA GLY A 41 -1.01 0.34 -4.72
C GLY A 41 -0.53 0.28 -6.16
N ILE A 42 -1.03 -0.69 -6.93
CA ILE A 42 -0.78 -0.82 -8.37
C ILE A 42 -2.08 -0.54 -9.12
N GLU A 43 -2.03 0.26 -10.19
CA GLU A 43 -3.20 0.52 -11.02
C GLU A 43 -3.68 -0.77 -11.71
N PRO A 44 -4.94 -1.19 -11.53
CA PRO A 44 -5.46 -2.38 -12.17
C PRO A 44 -5.52 -2.21 -13.69
N THR A 45 -5.01 -3.19 -14.43
CA THR A 45 -5.09 -3.23 -15.90
C THR A 45 -6.10 -4.26 -16.42
N PHE A 46 -6.60 -5.13 -15.53
CA PHE A 46 -7.64 -6.13 -15.82
C PHE A 46 -8.35 -6.54 -14.50
N PRO A 47 -9.52 -7.21 -14.55
CA PRO A 47 -10.24 -7.59 -13.34
C PRO A 47 -9.71 -8.90 -12.71
N SER A 48 -8.50 -8.86 -12.13
CA SER A 48 -7.91 -10.01 -11.45
C SER A 48 -8.74 -10.40 -10.21
N THR A 49 -9.07 -11.69 -10.05
CA THR A 49 -9.61 -12.26 -8.80
C THR A 49 -8.52 -12.82 -7.89
N GLY A 50 -7.28 -12.91 -8.38
CA GLY A 50 -6.13 -13.43 -7.63
C GLY A 50 -5.47 -12.41 -6.70
N TYR A 51 -5.75 -11.12 -6.89
CA TYR A 51 -5.17 -10.02 -6.11
C TYR A 51 -6.13 -9.48 -5.06
N GLY A 52 -5.57 -8.92 -3.99
CA GLY A 52 -6.29 -8.00 -3.11
C GLY A 52 -6.47 -6.63 -3.75
N TYR A 53 -7.56 -5.96 -3.42
CA TYR A 53 -7.85 -4.58 -3.83
C TYR A 53 -7.87 -3.65 -2.62
N ILE A 54 -7.35 -2.44 -2.82
CA ILE A 54 -7.29 -1.36 -1.85
C ILE A 54 -8.20 -0.25 -2.35
N GLN A 55 -9.29 0.02 -1.63
CA GLN A 55 -10.11 1.18 -1.90
C GLN A 55 -9.43 2.43 -1.35
N ARG A 56 -9.07 3.37 -2.22
CA ARG A 56 -8.52 4.66 -1.79
C ARG A 56 -9.60 5.53 -1.16
N GLY A 57 -9.22 6.23 -0.11
CA GLY A 57 -9.98 7.28 0.55
C GLY A 57 -9.58 8.67 0.03
N SER A 58 -9.60 9.64 0.93
CA SER A 58 -9.21 11.02 0.62
C SER A 58 -7.72 11.11 0.28
N PRO A 59 -7.33 11.99 -0.65
CA PRO A 59 -5.92 12.30 -0.86
C PRO A 59 -5.35 12.96 0.39
N ARG A 60 -4.16 12.53 0.81
CA ARG A 60 -3.42 13.13 1.92
C ARG A 60 -2.45 14.15 1.37
N LYS A 61 -2.49 15.37 1.90
CA LYS A 61 -1.48 16.39 1.56
C LYS A 61 -0.14 15.99 2.16
N THR A 62 0.85 15.77 1.31
CA THR A 62 2.23 15.48 1.71
C THR A 62 3.18 16.34 0.88
N SER A 63 4.41 16.54 1.35
CA SER A 63 5.48 17.19 0.58
C SER A 63 6.14 16.25 -0.42
N THR A 64 5.67 15.01 -0.54
CA THR A 64 6.26 14.00 -1.43
C THR A 64 5.79 14.19 -2.87
N THR A 65 6.57 13.70 -3.83
CA THR A 65 6.22 13.73 -5.26
C THR A 65 5.19 12.66 -5.65
N SER A 66 4.94 11.68 -4.78
CA SER A 66 4.02 10.57 -5.04
C SER A 66 2.64 10.85 -4.46
N ALA A 67 1.59 10.39 -5.15
CA ALA A 67 0.24 10.53 -4.65
C ALA A 67 0.02 9.62 -3.42
N ILE A 68 -0.43 10.20 -2.31
CA ILE A 68 -0.73 9.48 -1.08
C ILE A 68 -2.22 9.60 -0.80
N TYR A 69 -2.85 8.46 -0.49
CA TYR A 69 -4.26 8.38 -0.13
C TYR A 69 -4.41 7.68 1.21
N ASP A 70 -5.43 8.07 1.98
CA ASP A 70 -5.87 7.22 3.08
C ASP A 70 -6.45 5.92 2.51
N VAL A 71 -6.37 4.82 3.26
CA VAL A 71 -7.01 3.55 2.86
C VAL A 71 -8.39 3.48 3.49
N LYS A 72 -9.41 3.29 2.64
CA LYS A 72 -10.80 3.14 3.10
C LYS A 72 -11.12 1.69 3.46
N ARG A 73 -10.66 0.73 2.66
CA ARG A 73 -10.95 -0.69 2.83
C ARG A 73 -9.99 -1.57 2.04
N PHE A 74 -9.70 -2.76 2.57
CA PHE A 74 -9.09 -3.86 1.83
C PHE A 74 -10.15 -4.90 1.44
N LYS A 75 -10.05 -5.44 0.23
CA LYS A 75 -10.82 -6.59 -0.24
C LYS A 75 -9.88 -7.63 -0.83
N GLU A 76 -9.64 -8.71 -0.11
CA GLU A 76 -8.80 -9.81 -0.59
C GLU A 76 -9.58 -10.70 -1.55
N LYS A 77 -9.00 -10.98 -2.72
CA LYS A 77 -9.47 -11.97 -3.72
C LYS A 77 -10.99 -11.89 -3.99
N PRO A 78 -11.47 -10.78 -4.58
CA PRO A 78 -12.89 -10.62 -4.88
C PRO A 78 -13.39 -11.64 -5.91
N ASN A 79 -14.71 -11.82 -5.98
CA ASN A 79 -15.33 -12.54 -7.09
C ASN A 79 -15.25 -11.71 -8.39
N GLU A 80 -15.56 -12.35 -9.51
CA GLU A 80 -15.44 -11.76 -10.86
C GLU A 80 -16.21 -10.44 -11.00
N VAL A 81 -17.44 -10.37 -10.50
CA VAL A 81 -18.29 -9.17 -10.58
C VAL A 81 -17.69 -8.00 -9.82
N ALA A 82 -17.18 -8.25 -8.61
CA ALA A 82 -16.52 -7.22 -7.81
C ALA A 82 -15.18 -6.81 -8.43
N ALA A 83 -14.38 -7.74 -8.93
CA ALA A 83 -13.12 -7.45 -9.62
C ALA A 83 -13.34 -6.57 -10.85
N ALA A 84 -14.34 -6.90 -11.67
CA ALA A 84 -14.75 -6.11 -12.83
C ALA A 84 -15.04 -4.65 -12.43
N THR A 85 -15.86 -4.46 -11.40
CA THR A 85 -16.25 -3.13 -10.92
C THR A 85 -15.05 -2.35 -10.37
N MET A 86 -14.25 -2.99 -9.50
CA MET A 86 -13.11 -2.35 -8.84
C MET A 86 -11.99 -1.99 -9.80
N SER A 87 -11.78 -2.78 -10.87
CA SER A 87 -10.74 -2.51 -11.86
C SER A 87 -11.00 -1.26 -12.70
N THR A 88 -12.25 -0.81 -12.83
CA THR A 88 -12.62 0.31 -13.72
C THR A 88 -13.11 1.56 -13.00
N ASP A 89 -13.28 1.53 -11.67
CA ASP A 89 -13.93 2.63 -10.94
C ASP A 89 -13.01 3.81 -10.60
N GLY A 90 -11.71 3.70 -10.90
CA GLY A 90 -10.69 4.72 -10.60
C GLY A 90 -10.49 4.99 -9.11
N LYS A 91 -10.99 4.10 -8.23
CA LYS A 91 -10.93 4.21 -6.77
C LYS A 91 -10.25 3.02 -6.11
N HIS A 92 -9.97 1.95 -6.85
CA HIS A 92 -9.23 0.81 -6.33
C HIS A 92 -7.87 0.63 -6.99
N PHE A 93 -6.93 0.16 -6.19
CA PHE A 93 -5.62 -0.31 -6.61
C PHE A 93 -5.46 -1.77 -6.22
N TRP A 94 -4.67 -2.54 -6.96
CA TRP A 94 -4.21 -3.83 -6.46
C TRP A 94 -3.26 -3.63 -5.28
N ASN A 95 -3.38 -4.50 -4.28
CA ASN A 95 -2.44 -4.62 -3.19
C ASN A 95 -1.17 -5.31 -3.70
N SER A 96 -0.03 -4.61 -3.67
CA SER A 96 1.26 -5.19 -4.04
C SER A 96 1.79 -6.22 -3.03
N GLY A 97 1.21 -6.31 -1.84
CA GLY A 97 1.78 -7.10 -0.73
C GLY A 97 3.01 -6.47 -0.10
N MET A 98 3.44 -5.28 -0.57
CA MET A 98 4.53 -4.51 0.01
C MET A 98 4.01 -3.50 1.03
N PHE A 99 4.79 -3.30 2.08
CA PHE A 99 4.41 -2.41 3.17
C PHE A 99 5.61 -1.67 3.75
N VAL A 100 5.37 -0.47 4.28
CA VAL A 100 6.37 0.36 4.94
C VAL A 100 5.82 0.89 6.26
N TRP A 101 6.57 0.74 7.34
CA TRP A 101 6.14 1.15 8.69
C TRP A 101 7.32 1.50 9.58
N SER A 102 7.08 2.25 10.66
CA SER A 102 8.07 2.40 11.73
C SER A 102 8.08 1.18 12.66
N THR A 103 9.23 0.87 13.26
CA THR A 103 9.35 -0.17 14.30
C THR A 103 8.39 0.07 15.46
N ARG A 104 8.19 1.33 15.83
CA ARG A 104 7.23 1.76 16.87
C ARG A 104 5.79 1.41 16.48
N THR A 105 5.38 1.78 15.26
CA THR A 105 4.02 1.56 14.75
C THR A 105 3.70 0.07 14.71
N VAL A 106 4.55 -0.74 14.08
CA VAL A 106 4.24 -2.17 13.89
C VAL A 106 4.17 -2.92 15.23
N GLN A 107 5.05 -2.61 16.19
CA GLN A 107 4.98 -3.19 17.53
C GLN A 107 3.71 -2.78 18.29
N SER A 108 3.28 -1.53 18.12
CA SER A 108 2.00 -1.05 18.68
C SER A 108 0.83 -1.81 18.07
N GLU A 109 0.77 -1.95 16.76
CA GLU A 109 -0.34 -2.64 16.08
C GLU A 109 -0.37 -4.13 16.37
N PHE A 110 0.79 -4.81 16.46
CA PHE A 110 0.83 -6.21 16.89
C PHE A 110 0.21 -6.40 18.28
N ARG A 111 0.59 -5.58 19.27
CA ARG A 111 0.01 -5.65 20.62
C ARG A 111 -1.50 -5.42 20.67
N LYS A 112 -2.05 -4.64 19.74
CA LYS A 112 -3.49 -4.33 19.68
C LYS A 112 -4.31 -5.39 18.97
N GLN A 113 -3.79 -5.92 17.86
CA GLN A 113 -4.54 -6.75 16.92
C GLN A 113 -4.31 -8.24 17.11
N ILE A 114 -3.15 -8.61 17.66
CA ILE A 114 -2.75 -9.99 17.93
C ILE A 114 -2.25 -10.05 19.40
N PRO A 115 -3.17 -9.95 20.38
CA PRO A 115 -2.82 -9.93 21.79
C PRO A 115 -2.26 -11.27 22.29
#